data_AF-A0A834XMP2-F1
#
_entry.id   AF-A0A834XMP2-F1
#
_cell.length_a   1.000
_cell.length_b   1.000
_cell.length_c   1.000
_cell.angle_alpha   90.00
_cell.angle_beta   90.00
_cell.angle_gamma   90.00
#
_symmetry.space_group_name_H-M   'P 1'
#
loop_
_entity.id
_entity.type
_entity.pdbx_description
1 polymer ?
#
loop_
_entity_poly.entity_id
_entity_poly.type
_entity_poly.pdbx_seq_one_letter_code
_entity_poly.pdbx_strand_id
1 'polypeptide(L)'
;MMLAATIEHSLNYFNTKEAFSMSKDLSVLYNHFAEAYNLEKSYDVSAISYWRFAAVLFLYIINKVSTIQWNFTDVFIVVVATGLAEKYKYLNKSVIKSLRKERNEIYWLQCREKYAKLSDLVKETDKTISPLIFLSYFINLYIICIQLYNGIFITADGTLAYVYFFASFLFIISRITAVTMSATRIHNQSKIILPKIYCCSPSLFTREAERLQYQLTVDEVALTGMNFFSITRRFIFTLPGTDRLSRLMNVGKYIPSDLSPECRQKRRHNDYGENKKKPEKKFCLNFQKIPVELIKSETIDKDDQTERKDNELIAELPKICTLLPRARTLPKQKVPTKWQQFAKEKGIKNKKKPKLNWDEELKKWIPTFGYKKVAAEYQKNWVVELKTGDTPQETKVSSAKSEKIAKNELQRLRNLAKAKKISIPRVGYLSIQ
;
A
#
# COMPACT_ATOMS: atom_id res chain seq x y z
N MET A 1 9.11 -28.20 9.89
CA MET A 1 10.03 -27.83 8.79
C MET A 1 11.24 -28.76 8.75
N MET A 2 12.07 -28.84 9.79
CA MET A 2 13.21 -29.77 9.81
C MET A 2 12.82 -31.25 9.66
N LEU A 3 11.78 -31.72 10.35
CA LEU A 3 11.27 -33.09 10.20
C LEU A 3 10.77 -33.40 8.78
N ALA A 4 10.12 -32.43 8.13
CA ALA A 4 9.67 -32.58 6.75
C ALA A 4 10.86 -32.58 5.77
N ALA A 5 11.90 -31.78 6.04
CA ALA A 5 13.15 -31.81 5.28
C ALA A 5 13.87 -33.17 5.41
N THR A 6 13.91 -33.75 6.61
CA THR A 6 14.51 -35.08 6.80
C THR A 6 13.73 -36.17 6.09
N ILE A 7 12.40 -36.09 6.07
CA ILE A 7 11.54 -37.02 5.33
C ILE A 7 11.76 -36.88 3.82
N GLU A 8 11.77 -35.65 3.29
CA GLU A 8 11.99 -35.37 1.87
C GLU A 8 13.37 -35.86 1.40
N HIS A 9 14.43 -35.57 2.16
CA HIS A 9 15.78 -36.05 1.84
C HIS A 9 15.92 -37.57 1.97
N SER A 10 15.19 -38.19 2.89
CA SER A 10 15.17 -39.66 3.02
C SER A 10 14.46 -40.28 1.82
N LEU A 11 13.32 -39.73 1.40
CA LEU A 11 12.57 -40.17 0.21
C LEU A 11 13.38 -39.98 -1.08
N ASN A 12 14.10 -38.86 -1.22
CA ASN A 12 15.02 -38.65 -2.34
C ASN A 12 16.11 -39.73 -2.37
N TYR A 13 16.70 -40.03 -1.21
CA TYR A 13 17.70 -41.09 -1.10
C TYR A 13 17.14 -42.46 -1.52
N PHE A 14 15.92 -42.82 -1.09
CA PHE A 14 15.29 -44.08 -1.50
C PHE A 14 14.96 -44.14 -3.00
N ASN A 15 14.47 -43.05 -3.61
CA ASN A 15 14.26 -42.98 -5.06
C ASN A 15 15.57 -43.14 -5.85
N THR A 16 16.65 -42.52 -5.38
CA THR A 16 17.98 -42.73 -5.99
C THR A 16 18.51 -44.14 -5.75
N LYS A 17 18.08 -44.80 -4.65
CA LYS A 17 18.53 -46.15 -4.27
C LYS A 17 17.84 -47.24 -5.09
N GLU A 18 16.60 -47.06 -5.55
CA GLU A 18 15.97 -47.97 -6.52
C GLU A 18 16.72 -47.94 -7.87
N ALA A 19 17.11 -46.75 -8.35
CA ALA A 19 18.02 -46.62 -9.50
C ALA A 19 19.40 -47.26 -9.23
N PHE A 20 19.91 -47.15 -7.99
CA PHE A 20 21.19 -47.71 -7.56
C PHE A 20 21.19 -49.23 -7.35
N SER A 21 20.06 -49.83 -6.98
CA SER A 21 19.93 -51.28 -6.72
C SER A 21 20.10 -52.12 -7.99
N MET A 22 20.01 -51.48 -9.17
CA MET A 22 20.22 -52.10 -10.47
C MET A 22 21.70 -52.18 -10.87
N SER A 23 22.63 -51.51 -10.16
CA SER A 23 24.07 -51.62 -10.40
C SER A 23 24.82 -52.12 -9.15
N LYS A 24 25.25 -53.39 -9.18
CA LYS A 24 25.97 -54.04 -8.06
C LYS A 24 27.45 -53.66 -7.95
N ASP A 25 27.98 -52.79 -8.81
CA ASP A 25 29.41 -52.49 -8.90
C ASP A 25 29.81 -51.10 -8.35
N LEU A 26 30.87 -51.08 -7.53
CA LEU A 26 31.43 -49.88 -6.90
C LEU A 26 32.03 -48.88 -7.91
N SER A 27 32.46 -49.37 -9.08
CA SER A 27 32.91 -48.56 -10.21
C SER A 27 31.78 -47.76 -10.85
N VAL A 28 30.55 -48.28 -10.83
CA VAL A 28 29.36 -47.62 -11.39
C VAL A 28 28.89 -46.49 -10.48
N LEU A 29 28.98 -46.64 -9.16
CA LEU A 29 28.77 -45.54 -8.20
C LEU A 29 29.75 -44.39 -8.51
N TYR A 30 31.05 -44.69 -8.67
CA TYR A 30 32.03 -43.67 -8.99
C TYR A 30 31.73 -42.96 -10.32
N ASN A 31 31.42 -43.72 -11.38
CA ASN A 31 31.13 -43.16 -12.69
C ASN A 31 29.85 -42.31 -12.69
N HIS A 32 28.81 -42.73 -11.98
CA HIS A 32 27.56 -41.97 -11.87
C HIS A 32 27.74 -40.66 -11.08
N PHE A 33 28.56 -40.68 -10.02
CA PHE A 33 28.95 -39.45 -9.31
C PHE A 33 29.90 -38.59 -10.17
N ALA A 34 30.80 -39.18 -10.94
CA ALA A 34 31.70 -38.44 -11.84
C ALA A 34 30.92 -37.77 -13.00
N GLU A 35 29.92 -38.44 -13.58
CA GLU A 35 28.98 -37.88 -14.57
C GLU A 35 28.10 -36.80 -13.95
N ALA A 36 27.50 -37.05 -12.77
CA ALA A 36 26.62 -36.08 -12.11
C ALA A 36 27.32 -34.76 -11.75
N TYR A 37 28.65 -34.79 -11.57
CA TYR A 37 29.48 -33.61 -11.28
C TYR A 37 30.38 -33.19 -12.47
N ASN A 38 30.20 -33.76 -13.66
CA ASN A 38 31.01 -33.48 -14.86
C ASN A 38 32.53 -33.58 -14.65
N LEU A 39 32.99 -34.50 -13.80
CA LEU A 39 34.41 -34.70 -13.48
C LEU A 39 35.19 -35.50 -14.53
N GLU A 40 34.53 -35.92 -15.62
CA GLU A 40 35.06 -36.91 -16.56
C GLU A 40 36.00 -36.34 -17.64
N LYS A 41 36.13 -35.01 -17.76
CA LYS A 41 37.11 -34.42 -18.68
C LYS A 41 38.40 -34.08 -17.96
N SER A 42 39.42 -34.94 -18.12
CA SER A 42 40.81 -34.55 -18.43
C SER A 42 41.97 -35.09 -17.58
N TYR A 43 41.91 -36.28 -16.96
CA TYR A 43 43.16 -36.90 -16.47
C TYR A 43 43.12 -38.44 -16.32
N ASP A 44 44.19 -39.06 -16.81
CA ASP A 44 44.43 -40.51 -16.91
C ASP A 44 44.41 -41.22 -15.54
N VAL A 45 43.79 -42.41 -15.48
CA VAL A 45 43.02 -42.90 -14.31
C VAL A 45 43.69 -44.05 -13.52
N SER A 46 44.98 -44.35 -13.71
CA SER A 46 45.57 -45.54 -13.07
C SER A 46 46.24 -45.35 -11.69
N ALA A 47 46.52 -44.11 -11.24
CA ALA A 47 47.39 -43.90 -10.07
C ALA A 47 46.72 -43.41 -8.76
N ILE A 48 45.39 -43.26 -8.71
CA ILE A 48 44.73 -42.51 -7.61
C ILE A 48 43.51 -43.29 -7.06
N SER A 49 43.69 -44.54 -6.62
CA SER A 49 42.56 -45.37 -6.15
C SER A 49 42.02 -44.93 -4.78
N TYR A 50 42.89 -44.61 -3.82
CA TYR A 50 42.47 -44.26 -2.44
C TYR A 50 41.93 -42.82 -2.30
N TRP A 51 42.54 -41.84 -2.97
CA TRP A 51 42.07 -40.45 -2.89
C TRP A 51 40.71 -40.24 -3.58
N ARG A 52 40.34 -41.09 -4.56
CA ARG A 52 39.01 -41.06 -5.20
C ARG A 52 37.90 -41.43 -4.24
N PHE A 53 38.08 -42.48 -3.45
CA PHE A 53 37.10 -42.88 -2.44
C PHE A 53 36.94 -41.80 -1.36
N ALA A 54 38.07 -41.27 -0.87
CA ALA A 54 38.05 -40.17 0.09
C ALA A 54 37.38 -38.91 -0.47
N ALA A 55 37.62 -38.56 -1.74
CA ALA A 55 37.01 -37.40 -2.40
C ALA A 55 35.50 -37.57 -2.63
N VAL A 56 35.04 -38.74 -3.07
CA VAL A 56 33.60 -39.03 -3.24
C VAL A 56 32.89 -39.02 -1.89
N LEU A 57 33.48 -39.63 -0.86
CA LEU A 57 32.94 -39.59 0.51
C LEU A 57 32.89 -38.15 1.05
N PHE A 58 33.93 -37.36 0.80
CA PHE A 58 33.99 -35.95 1.19
C PHE A 58 32.92 -35.10 0.49
N LEU A 59 32.75 -35.23 -0.83
CA LEU A 59 31.70 -34.54 -1.59
C LEU A 59 30.30 -34.98 -1.14
N TYR A 60 30.10 -36.26 -0.84
CA TYR A 60 28.85 -36.76 -0.28
C TYR A 60 28.52 -36.11 1.07
N ILE A 61 29.51 -36.05 1.98
CA ILE A 61 29.35 -35.40 3.29
C ILE A 61 29.05 -33.91 3.12
N ILE A 62 29.78 -33.20 2.26
CA ILE A 62 29.55 -31.78 1.97
C ILE A 62 28.14 -31.54 1.45
N ASN A 63 27.66 -32.37 0.51
CA ASN A 63 26.32 -32.23 -0.04
C ASN A 63 25.26 -32.41 1.06
N LYS A 64 25.41 -33.41 1.93
CA LYS A 64 24.52 -33.61 3.09
C LYS A 64 24.56 -32.46 4.11
N VAL A 65 25.74 -31.92 4.40
CA VAL A 65 25.89 -30.76 5.27
C VAL A 65 25.26 -29.53 4.62
N SER A 66 25.44 -29.34 3.32
CA SER A 66 24.87 -28.21 2.57
C SER A 66 23.34 -28.21 2.57
N THR A 67 22.71 -29.38 2.40
CA THR A 67 21.23 -29.46 2.44
C THR A 67 20.68 -29.19 3.84
N ILE A 68 21.37 -29.63 4.89
CA ILE A 68 21.01 -29.29 6.28
C ILE A 68 21.19 -27.78 6.51
N GLN A 69 22.28 -27.20 6.03
CA GLN A 69 22.60 -25.79 6.18
C GLN A 69 21.53 -24.88 5.56
N TRP A 70 21.03 -25.19 4.35
CA TRP A 70 19.99 -24.40 3.69
C TRP A 70 18.64 -24.45 4.42
N ASN A 71 18.27 -25.62 4.96
CA ASN A 71 17.06 -25.74 5.76
C ASN A 71 17.20 -25.00 7.10
N PHE A 72 18.39 -25.06 7.71
CA PHE A 72 18.69 -24.36 8.95
C PHE A 72 18.63 -22.84 8.78
N THR A 73 19.17 -22.26 7.71
CA THR A 73 19.12 -20.82 7.47
C THR A 73 17.68 -20.30 7.39
N ASP A 74 16.79 -21.05 6.74
CA ASP A 74 15.37 -20.65 6.63
C ASP A 74 14.66 -20.73 7.98
N VAL A 75 14.89 -21.81 8.74
CA VAL A 75 14.32 -21.97 10.09
C VAL A 75 14.85 -20.90 11.03
N PHE A 76 16.14 -20.56 10.95
CA PHE A 76 16.74 -19.49 11.73
C PHE A 76 16.06 -18.14 11.44
N ILE A 77 15.87 -17.78 10.17
CA ILE A 77 15.16 -16.56 9.77
C ILE A 77 13.72 -16.57 10.32
N VAL A 78 13.00 -17.69 10.21
CA VAL A 78 11.63 -17.83 10.75
C VAL A 78 11.59 -17.60 12.26
N VAL A 79 12.53 -18.18 13.02
CA VAL A 79 12.58 -18.05 14.48
C VAL A 79 12.86 -16.61 14.88
N VAL A 80 13.86 -15.95 14.28
CA VAL A 80 14.16 -14.55 14.59
C VAL A 80 12.99 -13.64 14.23
N ALA A 81 12.41 -13.83 13.05
CA ALA A 81 11.28 -13.01 12.60
C ALA A 81 10.05 -13.18 13.51
N THR A 82 9.77 -14.41 13.93
CA THR A 82 8.68 -14.71 14.86
C THR A 82 8.93 -14.10 16.24
N GLY A 83 10.16 -14.15 16.75
CA GLY A 83 10.55 -13.53 18.01
C GLY A 83 10.28 -12.02 18.02
N LEU A 84 10.70 -11.31 16.96
CA LEU A 84 10.44 -9.87 16.80
C LEU A 84 8.93 -9.58 16.67
N ALA A 85 8.21 -10.36 15.89
CA ALA A 85 6.77 -10.19 15.70
C ALA A 85 5.97 -10.39 17.01
N GLU A 86 6.34 -11.36 17.84
CA GLU A 86 5.68 -11.60 19.12
C GLU A 86 5.97 -10.49 20.15
N LYS A 87 7.14 -9.84 20.09
CA LYS A 87 7.43 -8.63 20.91
C LYS A 87 6.49 -7.48 20.53
N TYR A 88 6.27 -7.22 19.24
CA TYR A 88 5.28 -6.24 18.79
C TYR A 88 3.87 -6.62 19.23
N LYS A 89 3.48 -7.89 19.09
CA LYS A 89 2.16 -8.38 19.51
C LYS A 89 1.92 -8.20 21.01
N TYR A 90 2.91 -8.48 21.84
CA TYR A 90 2.84 -8.26 23.29
C TYR A 90 2.62 -6.77 23.59
N LEU A 91 3.39 -5.89 22.95
CA LEU A 91 3.29 -4.45 23.13
C LEU A 91 1.93 -3.93 22.64
N ASN A 92 1.47 -4.38 21.48
CA ASN A 92 0.14 -4.10 20.93
C ASN A 92 -0.97 -4.50 21.92
N LYS A 93 -0.88 -5.68 22.54
CA LYS A 93 -1.85 -6.15 23.55
C LYS A 93 -1.90 -5.21 24.75
N SER A 94 -0.75 -4.71 25.20
CA SER A 94 -0.65 -3.72 26.29
C SER A 94 -1.35 -2.41 25.92
N VAL A 95 -1.06 -1.85 24.73
CA VAL A 95 -1.66 -0.58 24.28
C VAL A 95 -3.16 -0.71 24.05
N ILE A 96 -3.63 -1.80 23.44
CA ILE A 96 -5.07 -2.08 23.21
C ILE A 96 -5.83 -2.19 24.53
N LYS A 97 -5.24 -2.81 25.55
CA LYS A 97 -5.86 -2.89 26.88
C LYS A 97 -5.97 -1.50 27.52
N SER A 98 -4.95 -0.67 27.33
CA SER A 98 -4.89 0.68 27.90
C SER A 98 -5.77 1.70 27.19
N LEU A 99 -6.07 1.50 25.90
CA LEU A 99 -6.99 2.33 25.10
C LEU A 99 -8.42 2.46 25.67
N ARG A 100 -8.83 1.55 26.57
CA ARG A 100 -10.14 1.57 27.24
C ARG A 100 -10.16 2.31 28.58
N LYS A 101 -9.01 2.76 29.09
CA LYS A 101 -8.89 3.49 30.36
C LYS A 101 -8.35 4.89 30.09
N GLU A 102 -8.89 5.90 30.79
CA GLU A 102 -8.29 7.23 30.79
C GLU A 102 -6.88 7.14 31.42
N ARG A 103 -5.87 7.63 30.71
CA ARG A 103 -4.46 7.49 31.09
C ARG A 103 -3.69 8.77 30.78
N ASN A 104 -2.73 9.04 31.68
CA ASN A 104 -1.86 10.21 31.64
C ASN A 104 -0.89 10.20 30.45
N GLU A 105 -0.42 11.38 30.05
CA GLU A 105 0.57 11.61 28.98
C GLU A 105 1.87 10.80 29.15
N ILE A 106 2.30 10.58 30.40
CA ILE A 106 3.48 9.77 30.75
C ILE A 106 3.39 8.34 30.21
N TYR A 107 2.18 7.75 30.19
CA TYR A 107 2.00 6.39 29.67
C TYR A 107 2.23 6.33 28.14
N TRP A 108 1.72 7.32 27.40
CA TRP A 108 1.91 7.41 25.96
C TRP A 108 3.38 7.64 25.58
N LEU A 109 4.08 8.46 26.36
CA LEU A 109 5.52 8.64 26.24
C LEU A 109 6.28 7.30 26.39
N GLN A 110 5.98 6.53 27.44
CA GLN A 110 6.58 5.21 27.66
C GLN A 110 6.24 4.21 26.55
N CYS A 111 5.02 4.26 26.01
CA CYS A 111 4.64 3.43 24.85
C CYS A 111 5.47 3.79 23.62
N ARG A 112 5.63 5.09 23.33
CA ARG A 112 6.45 5.56 22.21
C ARG A 112 7.89 5.13 22.33
N GLU A 113 8.50 5.29 23.50
CA GLU A 113 9.87 4.83 23.75
C GLU A 113 10.04 3.32 23.51
N LYS A 114 9.07 2.51 23.96
CA LYS A 114 9.11 1.05 23.74
C LYS A 114 8.97 0.69 22.25
N TYR A 115 8.11 1.40 21.50
CA TYR A 115 8.02 1.21 20.05
C TYR A 115 9.28 1.65 19.32
N ALA A 116 9.89 2.78 19.72
CA ALA A 116 11.13 3.28 19.14
C ALA A 116 12.28 2.28 19.36
N LYS A 117 12.50 1.85 20.61
CA LYS A 117 13.51 0.82 20.96
C LYS A 117 13.30 -0.47 20.18
N LEU A 118 12.06 -0.88 19.98
CA LEU A 118 11.75 -2.09 19.22
C LEU A 118 12.00 -1.91 17.72
N SER A 119 11.70 -0.73 17.16
CA SER A 119 12.03 -0.39 15.77
C SER A 119 13.55 -0.39 15.54
N ASP A 120 14.30 0.21 16.45
CA ASP A 120 15.76 0.21 16.39
C ASP A 120 16.32 -1.21 16.47
N LEU A 121 15.76 -2.06 17.34
CA LEU A 121 16.12 -3.48 17.42
C LEU A 121 15.87 -4.23 16.11
N VAL A 122 14.74 -3.98 15.44
CA VAL A 122 14.49 -4.59 14.11
C VAL A 122 15.50 -4.09 13.09
N LYS A 123 15.81 -2.79 13.06
CA LYS A 123 16.78 -2.22 12.13
C LYS A 123 18.20 -2.75 12.34
N GLU A 124 18.62 -2.92 13.59
CA GLU A 124 19.92 -3.53 13.90
C GLU A 124 19.94 -5.02 13.54
N THR A 125 18.85 -5.74 13.84
CA THR A 125 18.72 -7.15 13.44
C THR A 125 18.76 -7.30 11.92
N ASP A 126 18.06 -6.43 11.19
CA ASP A 126 18.03 -6.43 9.72
C ASP A 126 19.44 -6.27 9.15
N LYS A 127 20.27 -5.34 9.65
CA LYS A 127 21.66 -5.17 9.18
C LYS A 127 22.47 -6.48 9.22
N THR A 128 22.24 -7.32 10.22
CA THR A 128 22.98 -8.58 10.41
C THR A 128 22.40 -9.74 9.58
N ILE A 129 21.07 -9.86 9.50
CA ILE A 129 20.40 -11.01 8.87
C ILE A 129 20.09 -10.74 7.39
N SER A 130 20.10 -9.49 6.94
CA SER A 130 19.77 -9.09 5.57
C SER A 130 20.53 -9.85 4.47
N PRO A 131 21.85 -10.13 4.58
CA PRO A 131 22.56 -11.01 3.64
C PRO A 131 22.09 -12.47 3.66
N LEU A 132 21.77 -13.00 4.85
CA LEU A 132 21.24 -14.36 5.00
C LEU A 132 19.84 -14.50 4.39
N ILE A 133 18.99 -13.48 4.56
CA ILE A 133 17.68 -13.40 3.92
C ILE A 133 17.84 -13.39 2.40
N PHE A 134 18.70 -12.52 1.87
CA PHE A 134 18.95 -12.45 0.43
C PHE A 134 19.42 -13.80 -0.13
N LEU A 135 20.40 -14.43 0.52
CA LEU A 135 20.92 -15.73 0.12
C LEU A 135 19.85 -16.84 0.20
N SER A 136 19.03 -16.84 1.25
CA SER A 136 17.91 -17.79 1.41
C SER A 136 16.91 -17.66 0.26
N TYR A 137 16.49 -16.44 -0.10
CA TYR A 137 15.56 -16.24 -1.24
C TYR A 137 16.19 -16.63 -2.57
N PHE A 138 17.48 -16.34 -2.78
CA PHE A 138 18.18 -16.68 -4.00
C PHE A 138 18.30 -18.21 -4.19
N ILE A 139 18.73 -18.92 -3.14
CA ILE A 139 18.84 -20.39 -3.16
C ILE A 139 17.47 -21.02 -3.38
N ASN A 140 16.45 -20.53 -2.67
CA ASN A 140 15.10 -21.05 -2.82
C ASN A 140 14.53 -20.82 -4.23
N LEU A 141 14.79 -19.66 -4.85
CA LEU A 141 14.43 -19.40 -6.24
C LEU A 141 15.14 -20.35 -7.20
N TYR A 142 16.45 -20.54 -7.03
CA TYR A 142 17.25 -21.45 -7.84
C TYR A 142 16.73 -22.90 -7.77
N ILE A 143 16.41 -23.39 -6.58
CA ILE A 143 15.83 -24.74 -6.39
C ILE A 143 14.47 -24.85 -7.05
N ILE A 144 13.60 -23.83 -6.95
CA ILE A 144 12.31 -23.83 -7.68
C ILE A 144 12.54 -23.90 -9.19
N CYS A 145 13.50 -23.15 -9.74
CA CYS A 145 13.80 -23.17 -11.17
C CYS A 145 14.25 -24.56 -11.63
N ILE A 146 15.13 -25.23 -10.87
CA ILE A 146 15.56 -26.60 -11.17
C ILE A 146 14.39 -27.58 -11.05
N GLN A 147 13.59 -27.50 -9.99
CA GLN A 147 12.43 -28.38 -9.82
C GLN A 147 11.44 -28.19 -10.97
N LEU A 148 11.15 -26.95 -11.39
CA LEU A 148 10.29 -26.70 -12.55
C LEU A 148 10.89 -27.23 -13.85
N TYR A 149 12.19 -27.07 -14.05
CA TYR A 149 12.88 -27.63 -15.22
C TYR A 149 12.76 -29.16 -15.24
N ASN A 150 13.08 -29.84 -14.13
CA ASN A 150 12.97 -31.29 -14.01
C ASN A 150 11.51 -31.77 -14.17
N GLY A 151 10.53 -30.96 -13.78
CA GLY A 151 9.11 -31.22 -13.97
C GLY A 151 8.65 -31.26 -15.42
N ILE A 152 9.31 -30.48 -16.29
CA ILE A 152 9.02 -30.46 -17.73
C ILE A 152 9.58 -31.71 -18.42
N PHE A 153 10.71 -32.24 -17.93
CA PHE A 153 11.42 -33.38 -18.49
C PHE A 153 11.19 -34.69 -17.71
N ILE A 154 10.04 -34.86 -17.04
CA ILE A 154 9.71 -36.13 -16.38
C ILE A 154 9.53 -37.23 -17.45
N THR A 155 10.52 -38.12 -17.55
CA THR A 155 10.52 -39.28 -18.47
C THR A 155 10.26 -40.62 -17.76
N ALA A 156 9.91 -40.60 -16.47
CA ALA A 156 9.76 -41.82 -15.66
C ALA A 156 8.29 -42.27 -15.60
N ASP A 157 8.02 -43.51 -16.04
CA ASP A 157 6.69 -44.14 -16.10
C ASP A 157 6.11 -44.55 -14.72
N GLY A 158 6.73 -44.16 -13.61
CA GLY A 158 6.32 -44.53 -12.26
C GLY A 158 5.44 -43.48 -11.57
N THR A 159 4.27 -43.89 -11.08
CA THR A 159 3.39 -43.05 -10.24
C THR A 159 4.10 -42.47 -9.01
N LEU A 160 5.06 -43.22 -8.46
CA LEU A 160 5.90 -42.82 -7.33
C LEU A 160 6.79 -41.59 -7.64
N ALA A 161 7.31 -41.49 -8.86
CA ALA A 161 8.15 -40.38 -9.29
C ALA A 161 7.34 -39.07 -9.36
N TYR A 162 6.10 -39.13 -9.85
CA TYR A 162 5.18 -37.98 -9.87
C TYR A 162 4.79 -37.54 -8.45
N VAL A 163 4.43 -38.47 -7.57
CA VAL A 163 4.10 -38.16 -6.17
C VAL A 163 5.28 -37.50 -5.46
N TYR A 164 6.49 -38.02 -5.65
CA TYR A 164 7.71 -37.41 -5.11
C TYR A 164 7.95 -36.01 -5.68
N PHE A 165 7.83 -35.83 -7.00
CA PHE A 165 8.00 -34.53 -7.65
C PHE A 165 7.08 -33.46 -7.05
N PHE A 166 5.78 -33.75 -6.96
CA PHE A 166 4.80 -32.81 -6.41
C PHE A 166 5.01 -32.59 -4.91
N ALA A 167 5.33 -33.63 -4.15
CA ALA A 167 5.60 -33.51 -2.72
C ALA A 167 6.83 -32.62 -2.45
N SER A 168 7.93 -32.81 -3.19
CA SER A 168 9.14 -31.98 -3.07
C SER A 168 8.89 -30.54 -3.53
N PHE A 169 8.15 -30.35 -4.64
CA PHE A 169 7.77 -29.02 -5.12
C PHE A 169 6.91 -28.25 -4.11
N LEU A 170 5.87 -28.88 -3.55
CA LEU A 170 5.02 -28.29 -2.52
C LEU A 170 5.82 -28.00 -1.24
N PHE A 171 6.75 -28.88 -0.87
CA PHE A 171 7.63 -28.66 0.26
C PHE A 171 8.46 -27.38 0.08
N ILE A 172 9.09 -27.18 -1.09
CA ILE A 172 9.88 -25.98 -1.38
C ILE A 172 9.02 -24.71 -1.31
N ILE A 173 7.82 -24.73 -1.91
CA ILE A 173 6.87 -23.59 -1.82
C ILE A 173 6.49 -23.31 -0.36
N SER A 174 6.23 -24.35 0.43
CA SER A 174 5.88 -24.21 1.85
C SER A 174 6.99 -23.54 2.66
N ARG A 175 8.26 -23.77 2.32
CA ARG A 175 9.42 -23.15 2.99
C ARG A 175 9.49 -21.65 2.72
N ILE A 176 9.45 -21.24 1.45
CA ILE A 176 9.54 -19.83 1.07
C ILE A 176 8.36 -19.05 1.64
N THR A 177 7.16 -19.63 1.56
CA THR A 177 5.96 -19.01 2.12
C THR A 177 6.05 -18.89 3.65
N ALA A 178 6.57 -19.89 4.36
CA ALA A 178 6.79 -19.81 5.81
C ALA A 178 7.79 -18.70 6.20
N VAL A 179 8.93 -18.59 5.50
CA VAL A 179 9.92 -17.51 5.70
C VAL A 179 9.29 -16.15 5.44
N THR A 180 8.61 -16.01 4.29
CA THR A 180 7.99 -14.75 3.88
C THR A 180 6.85 -14.35 4.83
N MET A 181 5.97 -15.27 5.20
CA MET A 181 4.88 -14.98 6.14
C MET A 181 5.42 -14.57 7.52
N SER A 182 6.49 -15.21 7.99
CA SER A 182 7.09 -14.87 9.29
C SER A 182 7.73 -13.47 9.27
N ALA A 183 8.47 -13.13 8.21
CA ALA A 183 9.04 -11.79 8.04
C ALA A 183 7.95 -10.71 7.87
N THR A 184 6.92 -10.97 7.05
CA THR A 184 5.81 -10.00 6.87
C THR A 184 4.96 -9.79 8.13
N ARG A 185 4.92 -10.76 9.05
CA ARG A 185 4.22 -10.61 10.35
C ARG A 185 4.81 -9.47 11.17
N ILE A 186 6.11 -9.20 11.10
CA ILE A 186 6.75 -8.07 11.81
C ILE A 186 6.14 -6.75 11.33
N HIS A 187 6.14 -6.53 10.01
CA HIS A 187 5.58 -5.34 9.40
C HIS A 187 4.10 -5.18 9.74
N ASN A 188 3.31 -6.26 9.60
CA ASN A 188 1.89 -6.23 9.92
C ASN A 188 1.66 -5.88 11.40
N GLN A 189 2.38 -6.52 12.32
CA GLN A 189 2.25 -6.26 13.76
C GLN A 189 2.65 -4.84 14.14
N SER A 190 3.68 -4.27 13.51
CA SER A 190 4.07 -2.87 13.75
C SER A 190 2.93 -1.87 13.42
N LYS A 191 2.09 -2.19 12.42
CA LYS A 191 1.02 -1.30 11.93
C LYS A 191 -0.39 -1.62 12.44
N ILE A 192 -0.59 -2.71 13.19
CA ILE A 192 -1.92 -3.13 13.70
C ILE A 192 -2.56 -2.08 14.62
N ILE A 193 -1.76 -1.34 15.38
CA ILE A 193 -2.26 -0.37 16.36
C ILE A 193 -2.74 0.92 15.70
N LEU A 194 -2.22 1.26 14.52
CA LEU A 194 -2.50 2.51 13.81
C LEU A 194 -4.00 2.78 13.60
N PRO A 195 -4.80 1.86 13.01
CA PRO A 195 -6.25 2.08 12.87
C PRO A 195 -6.99 2.16 14.22
N LYS A 196 -6.47 1.51 15.26
CA LYS A 196 -7.10 1.54 16.60
C LYS A 196 -6.88 2.88 17.30
N ILE A 197 -5.73 3.50 17.09
CA ILE A 197 -5.43 4.86 17.56
C ILE A 197 -6.30 5.89 16.82
N TYR A 198 -6.55 5.70 15.52
CA TYR A 198 -7.46 6.57 14.75
C TYR A 198 -8.92 6.54 15.25
N CYS A 199 -9.35 5.44 15.88
CA CYS A 199 -10.72 5.30 16.41
C CYS A 199 -10.90 5.86 17.83
N CYS A 200 -9.86 6.43 18.45
CA CYS A 200 -9.95 6.99 19.80
C CYS A 200 -10.78 8.28 19.83
N SER A 201 -11.51 8.48 20.93
CA SER A 201 -12.18 9.77 21.20
C SER A 201 -11.13 10.90 21.29
N PRO A 202 -11.35 12.07 20.65
CA PRO A 202 -10.47 13.22 20.75
C PRO A 202 -10.21 13.68 22.20
N SER A 203 -11.15 13.42 23.11
CA SER A 203 -11.04 13.78 24.54
C SER A 203 -9.92 13.03 25.28
N LEU A 204 -9.45 11.90 24.76
CA LEU A 204 -8.38 11.07 25.35
C LEU A 204 -7.07 11.16 24.54
N PHE A 205 -7.07 11.93 23.47
CA PHE A 205 -5.98 12.00 22.51
C PHE A 205 -4.99 13.09 22.92
N THR A 206 -3.90 12.65 23.57
CA THR A 206 -2.81 13.54 24.01
C THR A 206 -1.81 13.80 22.88
N ARG A 207 -1.00 14.85 23.01
CA ARG A 207 0.06 15.20 22.04
C ARG A 207 1.07 14.06 21.82
N GLU A 208 1.36 13.28 22.85
CA GLU A 208 2.24 12.11 22.75
C GLU A 208 1.62 10.96 21.96
N ALA A 209 0.30 10.78 22.00
CA ALA A 209 -0.40 9.81 21.16
C ALA A 209 -0.35 10.19 19.67
N GLU A 210 -0.45 11.47 19.36
CA GLU A 210 -0.26 12.00 18.00
C GLU A 210 1.15 11.75 17.47
N ARG A 211 2.17 12.01 18.30
CA ARG A 211 3.57 11.73 17.94
C ARG A 211 3.82 10.25 17.69
N LEU A 212 3.24 9.38 18.52
CA LEU A 212 3.30 7.92 18.31
C LEU A 212 2.59 7.53 17.00
N GLN A 213 1.43 8.12 16.70
CA GLN A 213 0.72 7.88 15.45
C GLN A 213 1.56 8.29 14.24
N TYR A 214 2.18 9.47 14.26
CA TYR A 214 3.09 9.93 13.21
C TYR A 214 4.30 9.01 13.07
N GLN A 215 4.89 8.55 14.17
CA GLN A 215 5.99 7.59 14.12
C GLN A 215 5.56 6.28 13.43
N LEU A 216 4.39 5.74 13.77
CA LEU A 216 3.89 4.48 13.19
C LEU A 216 3.50 4.60 11.71
N THR A 217 3.17 5.80 11.21
CA THR A 217 2.89 6.03 9.79
C THR A 217 4.17 6.17 8.97
N VAL A 218 5.17 6.86 9.51
CA VAL A 218 6.42 7.16 8.79
C VAL A 218 7.42 6.01 8.88
N ASP A 219 7.48 5.30 10.01
CA ASP A 219 8.50 4.29 10.26
C ASP A 219 8.19 2.98 9.52
N GLU A 220 9.06 2.62 8.57
CA GLU A 220 8.95 1.37 7.83
C GLU A 220 9.72 0.25 8.52
N VAL A 221 9.05 -0.43 9.45
CA VAL A 221 9.59 -1.62 10.11
C VAL A 221 9.35 -2.84 9.21
N ALA A 222 10.40 -3.32 8.55
CA ALA A 222 10.38 -4.55 7.76
C ALA A 222 11.80 -5.14 7.68
N LEU A 223 11.88 -6.45 7.45
CA LEU A 223 13.15 -7.09 7.10
C LEU A 223 13.41 -6.94 5.59
N THR A 224 14.67 -6.77 5.22
CA THR A 224 15.12 -6.53 3.86
C THR A 224 16.10 -7.61 3.39
N GLY A 225 16.12 -7.87 2.08
CA GLY A 225 17.18 -8.64 1.43
C GLY A 225 18.21 -7.70 0.82
N MET A 226 19.29 -7.41 1.54
CA MET A 226 20.38 -6.48 1.18
C MET A 226 19.91 -5.13 0.60
N ASN A 227 18.81 -4.56 1.12
CA ASN A 227 18.12 -3.38 0.57
C ASN A 227 17.60 -3.50 -0.88
N PHE A 228 17.70 -4.66 -1.54
CA PHE A 228 17.10 -4.88 -2.86
C PHE A 228 15.57 -4.97 -2.78
N PHE A 229 15.06 -5.62 -1.73
CA PHE A 229 13.62 -5.76 -1.51
C PHE A 229 13.29 -5.75 -0.03
N SER A 230 12.14 -5.15 0.31
CA SER A 230 11.56 -5.19 1.65
C SER A 230 10.45 -6.22 1.72
N ILE A 231 10.49 -7.11 2.71
CA ILE A 231 9.50 -8.18 2.87
C ILE A 231 8.25 -7.62 3.57
N THR A 232 7.26 -7.22 2.75
CA THR A 232 5.96 -6.71 3.23
C THR A 232 4.81 -7.55 2.67
N ARG A 233 3.59 -7.40 3.19
CA ARG A 233 2.41 -8.12 2.69
C ARG A 233 2.22 -7.98 1.17
N ARG A 234 2.65 -6.84 0.60
CA ARG A 234 2.57 -6.58 -0.85
C ARG A 234 3.58 -7.41 -1.64
N PHE A 235 4.73 -7.73 -1.07
CA PHE A 235 5.76 -8.58 -1.69
C PHE A 235 5.20 -9.97 -2.05
N ILE A 236 4.42 -10.59 -1.15
CA ILE A 236 3.76 -11.90 -1.39
C ILE A 236 2.88 -11.88 -2.65
N PHE A 237 2.11 -10.80 -2.85
CA PHE A 237 1.21 -10.66 -3.99
C PHE A 237 1.87 -10.06 -5.25
N THR A 238 3.16 -9.73 -5.19
CA THR A 238 3.90 -9.18 -6.35
C THR A 238 4.44 -10.30 -7.24
N LEU A 239 4.58 -11.52 -6.70
CA LEU A 239 5.15 -12.67 -7.42
C LEU A 239 4.28 -13.30 -8.53
N PRO A 240 2.97 -12.99 -8.71
CA PRO A 240 2.22 -13.41 -9.89
C PRO A 240 1.57 -12.27 -10.70
N GLY A 241 2.02 -11.01 -10.57
CA GLY A 241 1.36 -9.85 -11.17
C GLY A 241 2.24 -9.02 -12.11
N THR A 242 2.45 -9.50 -13.33
CA THR A 242 3.10 -8.77 -14.44
C THR A 242 2.48 -7.40 -14.73
N ASP A 243 1.23 -7.17 -14.32
CA ASP A 243 0.49 -5.91 -14.48
C ASP A 243 1.03 -4.71 -13.66
N ARG A 244 1.87 -4.94 -12.65
CA ARG A 244 2.45 -3.85 -11.85
C ARG A 244 3.85 -3.45 -12.31
N LEU A 245 4.61 -4.36 -12.93
CA LEU A 245 5.91 -4.08 -13.54
C LEU A 245 5.78 -3.18 -14.77
N SER A 246 4.77 -3.37 -15.61
CA SER A 246 4.46 -2.48 -16.74
C SER A 246 4.10 -1.06 -16.30
N ARG A 247 3.48 -0.92 -15.11
CA ARG A 247 3.13 0.37 -14.52
C ARG A 247 4.32 1.07 -13.85
N LEU A 248 5.28 0.33 -13.30
CA LEU A 248 6.53 0.87 -12.74
C LEU A 248 7.53 1.27 -13.84
N MET A 249 7.61 0.50 -14.93
CA MET A 249 8.43 0.82 -16.11
C MET A 249 7.93 2.06 -16.87
N ASN A 250 6.65 2.44 -16.73
CA ASN A 250 6.07 3.62 -17.35
C ASN A 250 6.14 4.91 -16.49
N VAL A 251 6.72 4.86 -15.29
CA VAL A 251 7.01 6.09 -14.50
C VAL A 251 8.30 6.76 -14.97
N GLY A 252 9.12 6.09 -15.79
CA GLY A 252 10.42 6.58 -16.26
C GLY A 252 10.42 7.45 -17.53
N LYS A 253 9.26 7.77 -18.14
CA LYS A 253 9.19 8.53 -19.41
C LYS A 253 8.17 9.66 -19.41
N TYR A 254 8.17 10.51 -18.40
CA TYR A 254 7.59 11.85 -18.50
C TYR A 254 8.63 12.88 -18.07
N ILE A 255 9.46 13.30 -19.02
CA ILE A 255 10.21 14.55 -18.95
C ILE A 255 9.40 15.54 -19.79
N PRO A 256 8.67 16.50 -19.18
CA PRO A 256 8.08 17.59 -19.94
C PRO A 256 9.23 18.42 -20.53
N SER A 257 9.25 18.54 -21.85
CA SER A 257 10.26 19.29 -22.63
C SER A 257 10.12 20.81 -22.53
N ASP A 258 9.22 21.33 -21.71
CA ASP A 258 8.98 22.77 -21.57
C ASP A 258 9.22 23.22 -20.12
N LEU A 259 10.49 23.51 -19.79
CA LEU A 259 10.87 24.21 -18.56
C LEU A 259 11.57 25.51 -18.92
N SER A 260 11.08 26.64 -18.40
CA SER A 260 11.69 27.95 -18.60
C SER A 260 13.13 27.98 -18.04
N PRO A 261 14.04 28.78 -18.64
CA PRO A 261 15.47 28.77 -18.31
C PRO A 261 15.79 29.04 -16.83
N GLU A 262 14.93 29.74 -16.09
CA GLU A 262 15.14 30.05 -14.66
C GLU A 262 15.14 28.81 -13.75
N CYS A 263 14.42 27.75 -14.12
CA CYS A 263 14.37 26.51 -13.33
C CYS A 263 15.55 25.56 -13.61
N ARG A 264 16.31 25.79 -14.70
CA ARG A 264 17.45 24.95 -15.08
C ARG A 264 18.67 25.22 -14.22
N GLN A 265 18.88 26.45 -13.78
CA GLN A 265 20.05 26.87 -12.99
C GLN A 265 20.08 26.27 -11.57
N LYS A 266 18.93 25.85 -11.02
CA LYS A 266 18.81 25.43 -9.60
C LYS A 266 19.04 23.95 -9.32
N ARG A 267 19.08 23.11 -10.36
CA ARG A 267 19.50 21.71 -10.21
C ARG A 267 20.95 21.58 -10.64
N ARG A 268 21.89 22.02 -9.80
CA ARG A 268 23.28 21.56 -9.93
C ARG A 268 23.32 20.09 -9.55
N HIS A 269 23.35 19.22 -10.55
CA HIS A 269 23.89 17.89 -10.41
C HIS A 269 25.37 18.04 -10.07
N ASN A 270 25.73 17.89 -8.80
CA ASN A 270 27.11 17.59 -8.46
C ASN A 270 27.32 16.11 -8.76
N ASP A 271 28.21 15.81 -9.70
CA ASP A 271 28.66 14.45 -9.94
C ASP A 271 29.28 13.90 -8.66
N TYR A 272 28.70 12.81 -8.15
CA TYR A 272 29.26 12.08 -7.03
C TYR A 272 30.49 11.31 -7.53
N GLY A 273 31.67 11.84 -7.25
CA GLY A 273 32.91 11.06 -7.40
C GLY A 273 32.83 9.81 -6.53
N GLU A 274 32.92 8.64 -7.17
CA GLU A 274 32.97 7.32 -6.52
C GLU A 274 34.25 7.20 -5.67
N ASN A 275 34.21 7.66 -4.42
CA ASN A 275 35.24 7.34 -3.44
C ASN A 275 34.62 6.52 -2.30
N LYS A 276 34.96 5.22 -2.31
CA LYS A 276 34.57 4.19 -1.33
C LYS A 276 35.21 4.45 0.04
N LYS A 277 34.74 5.44 0.80
CA LYS A 277 34.96 5.52 2.26
C LYS A 277 33.67 5.97 2.95
N LYS A 278 33.27 5.22 3.99
CA LYS A 278 32.05 5.47 4.78
C LYS A 278 31.98 6.95 5.20
N PRO A 279 30.89 7.68 4.92
CA PRO A 279 30.79 9.07 5.30
C PRO A 279 30.65 9.18 6.82
N GLU A 280 31.59 9.90 7.45
CA GLU A 280 31.48 10.31 8.84
C GLU A 280 30.27 11.23 9.02
N LYS A 281 29.62 11.20 10.20
CA LYS A 281 28.46 12.06 10.51
C LYS A 281 28.71 13.56 10.25
N LYS A 282 29.98 14.02 10.30
CA LYS A 282 30.39 15.39 9.96
C LYS A 282 30.21 15.72 8.47
N PHE A 283 30.42 14.75 7.57
CA PHE A 283 30.27 14.96 6.13
C PHE A 283 28.81 15.20 5.75
N CYS A 284 27.88 14.40 6.29
CA CYS A 284 26.44 14.58 6.05
C CYS A 284 25.91 15.89 6.65
N LEU A 285 26.40 16.30 7.83
CA LEU A 285 26.03 17.59 8.43
C LEU A 285 26.53 18.77 7.60
N ASN A 286 27.73 18.70 7.05
CA ASN A 286 28.24 19.75 6.16
C ASN A 286 27.49 19.78 4.82
N PHE A 287 27.12 18.62 4.27
CA PHE A 287 26.29 18.52 3.07
C PHE A 287 24.86 19.04 3.26
N GLN A 288 24.31 19.01 4.48
CA GLN A 288 23.02 19.62 4.80
C GLN A 288 23.11 21.12 5.06
N LYS A 289 24.26 21.63 5.51
CA LYS A 289 24.47 23.07 5.74
C LYS A 289 24.55 23.85 4.42
N ILE A 290 25.27 23.33 3.43
CA ILE A 290 25.49 24.01 2.14
C ILE A 290 24.16 24.38 1.42
N PRO A 291 23.16 23.49 1.28
CA PRO A 291 21.87 23.84 0.70
C PRO A 291 21.09 24.86 1.52
N VAL A 292 21.14 24.78 2.86
CA VAL A 292 20.38 25.67 3.75
C VAL A 292 20.93 27.09 3.72
N GLU A 293 22.24 27.25 3.67
CA GLU A 293 22.89 28.55 3.51
C GLU A 293 22.61 29.16 2.13
N LEU A 294 22.65 28.35 1.06
CA LEU A 294 22.31 28.79 -0.29
C LEU A 294 20.84 29.21 -0.43
N ILE A 295 19.93 28.47 0.23
CA ILE A 295 18.51 28.82 0.26
C ILE A 295 18.31 30.13 1.02
N LYS A 296 19.01 30.33 2.15
CA LYS A 296 18.95 31.58 2.93
C LYS A 296 19.44 32.77 2.11
N SER A 297 20.59 32.67 1.46
CA SER A 297 21.10 33.77 0.63
C SER A 297 20.13 34.12 -0.50
N GLU A 298 19.57 33.12 -1.16
CA GLU A 298 18.65 33.33 -2.29
C GLU A 298 17.25 33.82 -1.87
N THR A 299 16.83 33.57 -0.62
CA THR A 299 15.63 34.20 -0.04
C THR A 299 15.87 35.64 0.37
N ILE A 300 17.08 35.98 0.87
CA ILE A 300 17.45 37.33 1.32
C ILE A 300 17.69 38.25 0.12
N ASP A 301 18.31 37.76 -0.96
CA ASP A 301 18.54 38.54 -2.18
C ASP A 301 17.24 38.91 -2.93
N LYS A 302 16.09 38.33 -2.54
CA LYS A 302 14.77 38.60 -3.13
C LYS A 302 13.85 39.45 -2.24
N ASP A 303 14.40 40.06 -1.19
CA ASP A 303 13.67 40.90 -0.22
C ASP A 303 13.04 42.18 -0.80
N ASP A 304 13.22 42.47 -2.10
CA ASP A 304 12.64 43.64 -2.80
C ASP A 304 11.10 43.64 -2.90
N GLN A 305 10.39 42.59 -2.44
CA GLN A 305 8.92 42.54 -2.36
C GLN A 305 8.39 42.12 -0.98
N THR A 306 8.90 42.73 0.09
CA THR A 306 8.32 42.59 1.44
C THR A 306 7.16 43.58 1.63
N GLU A 307 5.93 43.10 1.58
CA GLU A 307 4.75 43.90 1.98
C GLU A 307 4.55 43.79 3.50
N ARG A 308 4.45 44.94 4.19
CA ARG A 308 3.95 44.98 5.57
C ARG A 308 2.43 44.95 5.56
N LYS A 309 1.84 43.81 5.89
CA LYS A 309 0.42 43.69 6.23
C LYS A 309 0.29 43.47 7.73
N ASP A 310 -0.56 44.24 8.39
CA ASP A 310 -0.90 44.11 9.82
C ASP A 310 0.32 44.08 10.78
N ASN A 311 1.30 44.96 10.56
CA ASN A 311 2.53 45.11 11.36
C ASN A 311 3.50 43.91 11.38
N GLU A 312 3.29 42.88 10.56
CA GLU A 312 4.24 41.78 10.35
C GLU A 312 4.92 41.88 8.98
N LEU A 313 6.21 41.53 8.93
CA LEU A 313 6.99 41.50 7.69
C LEU A 313 6.72 40.16 6.99
N ILE A 314 6.01 40.19 5.86
CA ILE A 314 5.66 39.00 5.09
C ILE A 314 6.40 39.03 3.75
N ALA A 315 7.12 37.95 3.44
CA ALA A 315 7.74 37.77 2.13
C ALA A 315 6.83 36.93 1.22
N GLU A 316 6.53 37.41 0.02
CA GLU A 316 5.80 36.60 -0.97
C GLU A 316 6.72 35.55 -1.60
N LEU A 317 6.40 34.28 -1.36
CA LEU A 317 7.13 33.17 -1.97
C LEU A 317 6.82 33.08 -3.48
N PRO A 318 7.83 32.73 -4.31
CA PRO A 318 7.61 32.56 -5.74
C PRO A 318 6.61 31.44 -6.02
N LYS A 319 5.80 31.63 -7.08
CA LYS A 319 4.83 30.62 -7.51
C LYS A 319 5.54 29.31 -7.82
N ILE A 320 5.04 28.22 -7.25
CA ILE A 320 5.61 26.88 -7.40
C ILE A 320 5.65 26.49 -8.88
N CYS A 321 6.85 26.27 -9.44
CA CYS A 321 7.03 25.85 -10.83
C CYS A 321 6.99 24.32 -11.01
N THR A 322 7.14 23.55 -9.92
CA THR A 322 7.15 22.09 -9.99
C THR A 322 5.74 21.53 -10.09
N LEU A 323 5.45 20.80 -11.18
CA LEU A 323 4.19 20.09 -11.34
C LEU A 323 4.12 18.91 -10.35
N LEU A 324 3.33 19.06 -9.29
CA LEU A 324 3.06 17.99 -8.32
C LEU A 324 1.72 17.30 -8.64
N PRO A 325 1.61 15.97 -8.46
CA PRO A 325 0.34 15.28 -8.63
C PRO A 325 -0.65 15.73 -7.55
N ARG A 326 -1.89 16.02 -7.96
CA ARG A 326 -2.94 16.44 -7.02
C ARG A 326 -3.51 15.26 -6.24
N ALA A 327 -3.83 15.49 -4.97
CA ALA A 327 -4.44 14.48 -4.09
C ALA A 327 -5.84 14.02 -4.54
N ARG A 328 -6.59 14.89 -5.22
CA ARG A 328 -7.93 14.60 -5.74
C ARG A 328 -8.03 14.96 -7.22
N THR A 329 -8.88 14.24 -7.94
CA THR A 329 -9.23 14.55 -9.32
C THR A 329 -9.88 15.93 -9.42
N LEU A 330 -9.82 16.56 -10.59
CA LEU A 330 -10.59 17.79 -10.83
C LEU A 330 -12.07 17.53 -10.53
N PRO A 331 -12.77 18.49 -9.91
CA PRO A 331 -14.21 18.45 -9.88
C PRO A 331 -14.73 18.38 -11.31
N LYS A 332 -15.48 17.32 -11.64
CA LYS A 332 -16.06 17.15 -12.97
C LYS A 332 -17.09 18.26 -13.21
N GLN A 333 -17.18 18.76 -14.44
CA GLN A 333 -18.24 19.69 -14.82
C GLN A 333 -19.61 19.04 -14.54
N LYS A 334 -20.51 19.80 -13.91
CA LYS A 334 -21.85 19.30 -13.56
C LYS A 334 -22.63 19.06 -14.86
N VAL A 335 -23.23 17.88 -15.00
CA VAL A 335 -24.10 17.56 -16.13
C VAL A 335 -25.32 18.51 -16.11
N PRO A 336 -25.67 19.17 -17.23
CA PRO A 336 -26.80 20.09 -17.26
C PRO A 336 -28.12 19.35 -16.96
N THR A 337 -28.99 19.97 -16.17
CA THR A 337 -30.33 19.42 -15.88
C THR A 337 -31.24 19.51 -17.11
N LYS A 338 -32.33 18.74 -17.13
CA LYS A 338 -33.31 18.79 -18.23
C LYS A 338 -33.84 20.21 -18.49
N TRP A 339 -34.08 20.99 -17.42
CA TRP A 339 -34.50 22.39 -17.54
C TRP A 339 -33.39 23.29 -18.10
N GLN A 340 -32.13 23.07 -17.73
CA GLN A 340 -31.02 23.85 -18.26
C GLN A 340 -30.77 23.55 -19.74
N GLN A 341 -30.96 22.29 -20.17
CA GLN A 341 -30.93 21.91 -21.58
C GLN A 341 -32.02 22.65 -22.36
N PHE A 342 -33.26 22.57 -21.87
CA PHE A 342 -34.40 23.28 -22.46
C PHE A 342 -34.22 24.81 -22.48
N ALA A 343 -33.74 25.40 -21.38
CA ALA A 343 -33.49 26.83 -21.29
C ALA A 343 -32.39 27.29 -22.26
N LYS A 344 -31.36 26.47 -22.46
CA LYS A 344 -30.30 26.72 -23.44
C LYS A 344 -30.85 26.64 -24.88
N GLU A 345 -31.64 25.62 -25.19
CA GLU A 345 -32.29 25.45 -26.50
C GLU A 345 -33.27 26.59 -26.83
N LYS A 346 -33.99 27.10 -25.83
CA LYS A 346 -34.94 28.21 -25.97
C LYS A 346 -34.33 29.60 -25.76
N GLY A 347 -33.02 29.70 -25.50
CA GLY A 347 -32.35 30.99 -25.26
C GLY A 347 -32.84 31.75 -24.01
N ILE A 348 -33.41 31.05 -23.02
CA ILE A 348 -33.96 31.66 -21.81
C ILE A 348 -32.81 32.06 -20.88
N LYS A 349 -32.61 33.38 -20.71
CA LYS A 349 -31.61 33.93 -19.77
C LYS A 349 -32.19 34.02 -18.35
N ASN A 350 -31.44 33.52 -17.36
CA ASN A 350 -31.85 33.61 -15.96
C ASN A 350 -31.73 35.07 -15.46
N LYS A 351 -32.81 35.63 -14.90
CA LYS A 351 -32.83 36.92 -14.21
C LYS A 351 -32.96 36.71 -12.69
N LYS A 352 -32.28 37.53 -11.89
CA LYS A 352 -32.45 37.54 -10.43
C LYS A 352 -33.84 38.08 -10.09
N LYS A 353 -34.63 37.33 -9.32
CA LYS A 353 -35.90 37.81 -8.78
C LYS A 353 -35.63 38.73 -7.56
N PRO A 354 -36.39 39.81 -7.37
CA PRO A 354 -36.24 40.67 -6.20
C PRO A 354 -36.57 39.89 -4.92
N LYS A 355 -35.90 40.24 -3.81
CA LYS A 355 -36.16 39.59 -2.52
C LYS A 355 -37.46 40.06 -1.88
N LEU A 356 -37.82 41.33 -2.09
CA LEU A 356 -39.06 41.94 -1.61
C LEU A 356 -39.92 42.38 -2.80
N ASN A 357 -41.22 42.18 -2.68
CA ASN A 357 -42.26 42.68 -3.56
C ASN A 357 -43.08 43.72 -2.80
N TRP A 358 -43.43 44.83 -3.46
CA TRP A 358 -44.36 45.78 -2.88
C TRP A 358 -45.78 45.29 -3.15
N ASP A 359 -46.59 45.15 -2.10
CA ASP A 359 -48.01 44.82 -2.25
C ASP A 359 -48.84 46.07 -1.99
N GLU A 360 -49.69 46.44 -2.96
CA GLU A 360 -50.44 47.71 -2.98
C GLU A 360 -51.54 47.79 -1.91
N GLU A 361 -52.21 46.68 -1.60
CA GLU A 361 -53.31 46.63 -0.61
C GLU A 361 -52.80 46.78 0.83
N LEU A 362 -51.74 46.05 1.18
CA LEU A 362 -51.16 46.05 2.52
C LEU A 362 -50.12 47.17 2.71
N LYS A 363 -49.80 47.93 1.64
CA LYS A 363 -48.82 49.02 1.57
C LYS A 363 -47.51 48.71 2.30
N LYS A 364 -47.00 47.48 2.12
CA LYS A 364 -45.79 46.99 2.81
C LYS A 364 -44.94 46.13 1.87
N TRP A 365 -43.62 46.20 2.06
CA TRP A 365 -42.67 45.33 1.36
C TRP A 365 -42.73 43.91 1.94
N ILE A 366 -43.13 42.94 1.12
CA ILE A 366 -43.30 41.54 1.51
C ILE A 366 -42.22 40.69 0.83
N PRO A 367 -41.55 39.79 1.57
CA PRO A 367 -40.57 38.90 0.96
C PRO A 367 -41.23 37.93 -0.04
N THR A 368 -40.52 37.58 -1.11
CA THR A 368 -41.06 36.69 -2.17
C THR A 368 -41.31 35.25 -1.73
N PHE A 369 -40.77 34.84 -0.58
CA PHE A 369 -41.00 33.55 0.07
C PHE A 369 -40.85 33.67 1.59
N GLY A 370 -41.35 32.67 2.34
CA GLY A 370 -41.22 32.59 3.80
C GLY A 370 -42.50 32.92 4.56
N TYR A 371 -42.43 32.88 5.90
CA TYR A 371 -43.60 32.98 6.78
C TYR A 371 -44.31 34.34 6.68
N LYS A 372 -43.56 35.44 6.53
CA LYS A 372 -44.14 36.80 6.37
C LYS A 372 -45.00 36.93 5.11
N LYS A 373 -44.65 36.19 4.05
CA LYS A 373 -45.46 36.12 2.82
C LYS A 373 -46.78 35.38 3.08
N VAL A 374 -46.71 34.23 3.76
CA VAL A 374 -47.90 33.43 4.10
C VAL A 374 -48.85 34.21 5.01
N ALA A 375 -48.31 34.94 6.00
CA ALA A 375 -49.10 35.80 6.87
C ALA A 375 -49.80 36.93 6.10
N ALA A 376 -49.12 37.53 5.11
CA ALA A 376 -49.71 38.54 4.24
C ALA A 376 -50.77 37.95 3.28
N GLU A 377 -50.52 36.76 2.71
CA GLU A 377 -51.49 36.04 1.87
C GLU A 377 -52.75 35.66 2.65
N TYR A 378 -52.63 35.31 3.94
CA TYR A 378 -53.78 35.03 4.80
C TYR A 378 -54.60 36.30 5.11
N GLN A 379 -53.92 37.42 5.37
CA GLN A 379 -54.58 38.73 5.56
C GLN A 379 -55.32 39.20 4.30
N LYS A 380 -54.76 38.89 3.12
CA LYS A 380 -55.33 39.26 1.82
C LYS A 380 -56.47 38.32 1.39
N ASN A 381 -56.24 37.01 1.45
CA ASN A 381 -57.15 35.97 1.00
C ASN A 381 -57.92 35.39 2.19
N TRP A 382 -58.78 36.21 2.80
CA TRP A 382 -59.62 35.81 3.93
C TRP A 382 -60.86 35.01 3.49
N VAL A 383 -61.27 35.14 2.21
CA VAL A 383 -62.34 34.36 1.56
C VAL A 383 -61.87 33.87 0.19
N VAL A 384 -62.22 32.64 -0.16
CA VAL A 384 -61.94 32.04 -1.48
C VAL A 384 -63.27 31.68 -2.12
N GLU A 385 -63.54 32.26 -3.30
CA GLU A 385 -64.75 31.94 -4.07
C GLU A 385 -64.71 30.51 -4.60
N LEU A 386 -65.79 29.76 -4.39
CA LEU A 386 -65.96 28.41 -4.91
C LEU A 386 -66.53 28.47 -6.33
N LYS A 387 -65.96 27.67 -7.24
CA LYS A 387 -66.53 27.51 -8.58
C LYS A 387 -67.87 26.77 -8.50
N THR A 388 -68.81 27.14 -9.36
CA THR A 388 -70.15 26.54 -9.41
C THR A 388 -70.05 25.03 -9.64
N GLY A 389 -70.39 24.24 -8.61
CA GLY A 389 -70.34 22.76 -8.64
C GLY A 389 -69.22 22.10 -7.83
N ASP A 390 -68.30 22.87 -7.22
CA ASP A 390 -67.27 22.32 -6.33
C ASP A 390 -67.79 22.15 -4.88
N THR A 391 -67.51 21.00 -4.26
CA THR A 391 -67.76 20.80 -2.81
C THR A 391 -66.79 21.63 -1.96
N PRO A 392 -67.26 22.28 -0.87
CA PRO A 392 -66.39 23.01 0.05
C PRO A 392 -65.42 22.04 0.73
N GLN A 393 -64.13 22.14 0.41
CA GLN A 393 -63.08 21.32 1.02
C GLN A 393 -61.87 22.20 1.36
N GLU A 394 -61.58 22.34 2.66
CA GLU A 394 -60.45 23.14 3.19
C GLU A 394 -59.07 22.66 2.70
N THR A 395 -58.95 21.42 2.24
CA THR A 395 -57.68 20.73 2.00
C THR A 395 -57.08 20.94 0.60
N LYS A 396 -57.87 21.38 -0.40
CA LYS A 396 -57.47 21.43 -1.82
C LYS A 396 -56.26 22.35 -2.10
N VAL A 397 -56.15 23.49 -1.42
CA VAL A 397 -55.07 24.47 -1.65
C VAL A 397 -53.74 24.00 -1.05
N SER A 398 -53.80 23.41 0.15
CA SER A 398 -52.62 22.87 0.85
C SER A 398 -52.07 21.62 0.15
N SER A 399 -52.95 20.70 -0.26
CA SER A 399 -52.57 19.50 -1.03
C SER A 399 -51.95 19.86 -2.39
N ALA A 400 -52.52 20.83 -3.12
CA ALA A 400 -51.94 21.26 -4.40
C ALA A 400 -50.52 21.84 -4.25
N LYS A 401 -50.20 22.47 -3.12
CA LYS A 401 -48.86 23.00 -2.83
C LYS A 401 -47.89 21.87 -2.49
N SER A 402 -48.27 20.92 -1.64
CA SER A 402 -47.44 19.77 -1.30
C SER A 402 -47.16 18.87 -2.51
N GLU A 403 -48.14 18.67 -3.38
CA GLU A 403 -47.97 17.94 -4.65
C GLU A 403 -46.96 18.61 -5.59
N LYS A 404 -47.01 19.94 -5.73
CA LYS A 404 -46.02 20.69 -6.53
C LYS A 404 -44.61 20.55 -5.96
N ILE A 405 -44.46 20.57 -4.64
CA ILE A 405 -43.18 20.36 -3.96
C ILE A 405 -42.68 18.94 -4.22
N ALA A 406 -43.54 17.93 -4.05
CA ALA A 406 -43.21 16.53 -4.30
C ALA A 406 -42.80 16.29 -5.75
N LYS A 407 -43.50 16.89 -6.72
CA LYS A 407 -43.16 16.83 -8.14
C LYS A 407 -41.79 17.45 -8.43
N ASN A 408 -41.46 18.57 -7.79
CA ASN A 408 -40.16 19.22 -7.93
C ASN A 408 -39.03 18.34 -7.36
N GLU A 409 -39.23 17.76 -6.18
CA GLU A 409 -38.22 16.89 -5.56
C GLU A 409 -38.02 15.59 -6.36
N LEU A 410 -39.09 15.00 -6.89
CA LEU A 410 -39.00 13.85 -7.77
C LEU A 410 -38.21 14.17 -9.06
N GLN A 411 -38.46 15.33 -9.67
CA GLN A 411 -37.68 15.79 -10.82
C GLN A 411 -36.20 16.02 -10.47
N ARG A 412 -35.91 16.58 -9.29
CA ARG A 412 -34.55 16.75 -8.77
C ARG A 412 -33.84 15.40 -8.62
N LEU A 413 -34.50 14.41 -8.00
CA LEU A 413 -33.96 13.06 -7.83
C LEU A 413 -33.69 12.37 -9.18
N ARG A 414 -34.60 12.50 -10.15
CA ARG A 414 -34.39 11.97 -11.51
C ARG A 414 -33.17 12.60 -12.20
N ASN A 415 -32.96 13.91 -12.04
CA ASN A 415 -31.80 14.60 -12.59
C ASN A 415 -30.49 14.13 -11.91
N LEU A 416 -30.50 13.93 -10.59
CA LEU A 416 -29.34 13.40 -9.85
C LEU A 416 -28.99 11.97 -10.26
N ALA A 417 -29.99 11.10 -10.39
CA ALA A 417 -29.81 9.73 -10.83
C ALA A 417 -29.29 9.65 -12.28
N LYS A 418 -29.79 10.51 -13.19
CA LYS A 418 -29.25 10.66 -14.56
C LYS A 418 -27.80 11.13 -14.55
N ALA A 419 -27.45 12.09 -13.69
CA ALA A 419 -26.07 12.57 -13.56
C ALA A 419 -25.11 11.48 -13.02
N LYS A 420 -25.60 10.61 -12.14
CA LYS A 420 -24.87 9.46 -11.58
C LYS A 420 -24.94 8.19 -12.46
N LYS A 421 -25.68 8.21 -13.58
CA LYS A 421 -25.96 7.05 -14.45
C LYS A 421 -26.58 5.86 -13.71
N ILE A 422 -27.43 6.12 -12.73
CA ILE A 422 -28.18 5.09 -11.99
C ILE A 422 -29.45 4.77 -12.78
N SER A 423 -29.75 3.49 -13.00
CA SER A 423 -31.01 3.06 -13.64
C SER A 423 -32.18 3.33 -12.71
N ILE A 424 -33.19 4.05 -13.20
CA ILE A 424 -34.40 4.39 -12.43
C ILE A 424 -35.55 3.67 -13.12
N PRO A 425 -36.33 2.83 -12.42
CA PRO A 425 -37.50 2.19 -13.01
C PRO A 425 -38.54 3.24 -13.44
N ARG A 426 -39.25 2.96 -14.54
CA ARG A 426 -40.22 3.91 -15.14
C ARG A 426 -41.41 4.18 -14.21
N VAL A 427 -41.85 3.19 -13.44
CA VAL A 427 -42.93 3.26 -12.41
C VAL A 427 -42.74 2.10 -11.41
N GLY A 428 -42.99 2.31 -10.12
CA GLY A 428 -43.19 1.22 -9.14
C GLY A 428 -42.01 0.88 -8.23
N TYR A 429 -42.36 0.52 -6.99
CA TYR A 429 -41.49 0.10 -5.88
C TYR A 429 -40.56 -1.06 -6.31
N LEU A 430 -39.26 -0.98 -5.99
CA LEU A 430 -38.38 -2.13 -6.01
C LEU A 430 -38.57 -2.86 -4.68
N SER A 431 -39.31 -3.98 -4.68
CA SER A 431 -39.13 -4.99 -3.64
C SER A 431 -37.71 -5.52 -3.79
N ILE A 432 -36.89 -5.29 -2.76
CA ILE A 432 -35.55 -5.86 -2.66
C ILE A 432 -35.74 -7.38 -2.54
N GLN A 433 -35.17 -8.12 -3.48
CA GLN A 433 -35.05 -9.58 -3.41
C GLN A 433 -33.61 -9.94 -3.05
#